data_AF-A0A6J1NDR0-F1
#
_entry.id   AF-A0A6J1NDR0-F1
#
_cell.length_a   1.000
_cell.length_b   1.000
_cell.length_c   1.000
_cell.angle_alpha   90.00
_cell.angle_beta   90.00
_cell.angle_gamma   90.00
#
_symmetry.space_group_name_H-M   'P 1'
#
loop_
_entity.id
_entity.type
_entity.pdbx_description
1 polymer ?
#
loop_
_entity_poly.entity_id
_entity_poly.type
_entity_poly.pdbx_seq_one_letter_code
_entity_poly.pdbx_strand_id
1 'polypeptide(L)'
;MYTGIFVFGSKLFETPSYDAITLLPLELSWKIFSYLDDASLRSASCANKKWSRIIMTHKKLRRRFNHFELALKLGSKKLARFYKTNKKLVRKFKKNYLPITEDRVGTMKINDKKGKTKRGGEEIMTHTKRFRIF
;
A
#
# COMPACT_ATOMS: atom_id res chain seq x y z
N MET A 1 -30.62 5.33 -1.60
CA MET A 1 -31.82 5.20 -2.47
C MET A 1 -32.55 3.96 -2.00
N TYR A 2 -33.75 4.11 -1.47
CA TYR A 2 -34.58 3.00 -1.02
C TYR A 2 -35.65 2.75 -2.09
N THR A 3 -35.71 1.55 -2.63
CA THR A 3 -36.77 1.08 -3.54
C THR A 3 -37.67 0.15 -2.74
N GLY A 4 -38.76 0.67 -2.17
CA GLY A 4 -39.76 -0.12 -1.46
C GLY A 4 -41.10 -0.03 -2.18
N ILE A 5 -41.69 -1.16 -2.54
CA ILE A 5 -43.04 -1.25 -3.10
C ILE A 5 -44.02 -1.31 -1.93
N PHE A 6 -44.98 -0.39 -1.90
CA PHE A 6 -46.08 -0.43 -0.94
C PHE A 6 -47.20 -1.32 -1.51
N VAL A 7 -47.42 -2.48 -0.89
CA VAL A 7 -48.63 -3.28 -1.06
C VAL A 7 -49.45 -3.15 0.23
N PHE A 8 -50.74 -2.84 0.09
CA PHE A 8 -51.67 -2.59 1.20
C PHE A 8 -51.54 -3.64 2.31
N GLY A 9 -51.23 -3.20 3.53
CA GLY A 9 -51.36 -4.01 4.76
C GLY A 9 -50.08 -4.59 5.37
N SER A 10 -48.96 -4.65 4.63
CA SER A 10 -47.69 -5.10 5.22
C SER A 10 -46.54 -4.24 4.73
N LYS A 11 -45.96 -3.43 5.62
CA LYS A 11 -44.70 -2.74 5.34
C LYS A 11 -43.59 -3.79 5.32
N LEU A 12 -43.24 -4.30 4.14
CA LEU A 12 -41.99 -5.03 3.91
C LEU A 12 -40.84 -4.02 3.92
N PHE A 13 -40.49 -3.52 5.10
CA PHE A 13 -39.16 -2.97 5.26
C PHE A 13 -38.20 -4.15 5.23
N GLU A 14 -37.39 -4.25 4.18
CA GLU A 14 -36.11 -4.95 4.31
C GLU A 14 -35.35 -4.21 5.41
N THR A 15 -35.44 -4.69 6.65
CA THR A 15 -34.56 -4.20 7.70
C THR A 15 -33.15 -4.54 7.25
N PRO A 16 -32.27 -3.56 6.97
CA PRO A 16 -30.90 -3.90 6.68
C PRO A 16 -30.38 -4.62 7.91
N SER A 17 -29.98 -5.89 7.75
CA SER A 17 -29.33 -6.65 8.81
C SER A 17 -28.02 -5.92 9.12
N TYR A 18 -28.05 -5.05 10.12
CA TYR A 18 -26.87 -4.32 10.54
C TYR A 18 -25.92 -5.33 11.19
N ASP A 19 -24.72 -5.45 10.61
CA ASP A 19 -23.67 -6.28 11.20
C ASP A 19 -23.37 -5.80 12.63
N ALA A 20 -23.49 -6.71 13.59
CA ALA A 20 -23.22 -6.44 15.00
C ALA A 20 -21.84 -5.80 15.22
N ILE A 21 -20.82 -6.22 14.45
CA ILE A 21 -19.46 -5.66 14.53
C ILE A 21 -19.38 -4.20 14.08
N THR A 22 -20.24 -3.79 13.15
CA THR A 22 -20.27 -2.40 12.63
C THR A 22 -21.04 -1.44 13.52
N LEU A 23 -21.90 -1.96 14.39
CA LEU A 23 -22.64 -1.18 15.39
C LEU A 23 -21.82 -0.89 16.64
N LEU A 24 -20.76 -1.67 16.88
CA LEU A 24 -19.87 -1.45 18.00
C LEU A 24 -19.04 -0.17 17.82
N PRO A 25 -18.66 0.49 18.93
CA PRO A 25 -17.59 1.48 18.93
C PRO A 25 -16.33 0.94 18.25
N LEU A 26 -15.65 1.83 17.50
CA LEU A 26 -14.48 1.48 16.68
C LEU A 26 -13.39 0.77 17.49
N GLU A 27 -13.18 1.18 18.74
CA GLU A 27 -12.20 0.62 19.66
C GLU A 27 -12.48 -0.87 19.94
N LEU A 28 -13.75 -1.23 20.13
CA LEU A 28 -14.17 -2.61 20.36
C LEU A 28 -14.04 -3.43 19.08
N SER A 29 -14.47 -2.90 17.94
CA SER A 29 -14.30 -3.57 16.65
C SER A 29 -12.82 -3.84 16.34
N TRP A 30 -11.94 -2.87 16.60
CA TRP A 30 -10.49 -3.07 16.44
C TRP A 30 -9.92 -4.12 17.38
N LYS A 31 -10.41 -4.15 18.63
CA LYS A 31 -9.99 -5.16 19.61
C LYS A 31 -10.39 -6.57 19.14
N ILE A 32 -11.62 -6.74 18.64
CA ILE A 32 -12.08 -8.00 18.02
C ILE A 32 -11.16 -8.39 16.87
N PHE A 33 -10.93 -7.49 15.91
CA PHE A 33 -10.06 -7.77 14.76
C PHE A 33 -8.60 -8.06 15.16
N SER A 34 -8.13 -7.55 16.30
CA SER A 34 -6.77 -7.83 16.78
C SER A 34 -6.56 -9.26 17.25
N TYR A 35 -7.63 -9.93 17.70
CA TYR A 35 -7.57 -11.33 18.15
C TYR A 35 -7.62 -12.32 17.00
N LEU A 36 -8.08 -11.91 15.83
CA LEU A 36 -8.06 -12.76 14.63
C LEU A 36 -6.62 -13.06 14.21
N ASP A 37 -6.36 -14.24 13.69
CA ASP A 37 -5.12 -14.60 13.01
C ASP A 37 -5.04 -13.94 11.62
N ASP A 38 -3.89 -14.04 10.95
CA ASP A 38 -3.66 -13.31 9.69
C ASP A 38 -4.60 -13.76 8.56
N ALA A 39 -4.94 -15.05 8.50
CA ALA A 39 -5.83 -15.58 7.50
C ALA A 39 -7.28 -15.14 7.77
N SER A 40 -7.77 -15.28 9.01
CA SER A 40 -9.13 -14.83 9.36
C SER A 40 -9.29 -13.32 9.23
N LEU A 41 -8.25 -12.53 9.54
CA LEU A 41 -8.27 -11.08 9.33
C LEU A 41 -8.43 -10.73 7.84
N ARG A 42 -7.81 -11.53 6.95
CA ARG A 42 -8.00 -11.38 5.50
C ARG A 42 -9.40 -11.74 5.06
N SER A 43 -9.91 -12.89 5.52
CA SER A 43 -11.28 -13.31 5.24
C SER A 43 -12.30 -12.28 5.70
N ALA A 44 -12.13 -11.72 6.90
CA ALA A 44 -12.97 -10.65 7.44
C ALA A 44 -12.94 -9.38 6.58
N SER A 45 -11.76 -8.98 6.08
CA SER A 45 -11.65 -7.84 5.17
C SER A 45 -12.33 -8.09 3.82
N CYS A 46 -12.39 -9.34 3.35
CA CYS A 46 -13.05 -9.68 2.10
C CYS A 46 -14.58 -9.85 2.27
N ALA A 47 -15.02 -10.29 3.45
CA ALA A 47 -16.44 -10.54 3.74
C ALA A 47 -17.29 -9.26 3.71
N ASN A 48 -16.79 -8.14 4.27
CA ASN A 48 -17.53 -6.89 4.29
C ASN A 48 -16.63 -5.66 4.02
N LYS A 49 -17.07 -4.81 3.07
CA LYS A 49 -16.44 -3.52 2.76
C LYS A 49 -16.33 -2.60 3.98
N LYS A 50 -17.32 -2.59 4.88
CA LYS A 50 -17.28 -1.82 6.14
C LYS A 50 -16.19 -2.35 7.07
N TRP A 51 -16.07 -3.67 7.22
CA TRP A 51 -15.02 -4.28 8.06
C TRP A 51 -13.64 -3.98 7.50
N SER A 52 -13.47 -4.06 6.17
CA SER A 52 -12.23 -3.64 5.52
C SER A 52 -11.85 -2.20 5.88
N ARG A 53 -12.79 -1.26 5.81
CA ARG A 53 -12.56 0.15 6.22
C ARG A 53 -12.15 0.24 7.69
N ILE A 54 -12.84 -0.45 8.60
CA ILE A 54 -12.52 -0.46 10.04
C ILE A 54 -11.10 -1.02 10.27
N ILE A 55 -10.72 -2.10 9.59
CA ILE A 55 -9.37 -2.69 9.72
C ILE A 55 -8.30 -1.73 9.18
N MET A 56 -8.59 -1.02 8.08
CA MET A 56 -7.65 -0.10 7.43
C MET A 56 -7.45 1.23 8.19
N THR A 57 -8.40 1.67 9.01
CA THR A 57 -8.24 2.89 9.83
C THR A 57 -7.27 2.68 10.98
N HIS A 58 -7.19 1.47 11.55
CA HIS A 58 -6.29 1.18 12.65
C HIS A 58 -4.87 0.85 12.19
N LYS A 59 -3.89 1.64 12.64
CA LYS A 59 -2.48 1.58 12.18
C LYS A 59 -1.83 0.22 12.38
N LYS A 60 -2.05 -0.45 13.52
CA LYS A 60 -1.44 -1.77 13.81
C LYS A 60 -2.06 -2.87 12.95
N LEU A 61 -3.40 -2.90 12.86
CA LEU A 61 -4.13 -3.86 12.04
C LEU A 61 -3.78 -3.73 10.56
N ARG A 62 -3.82 -2.50 10.02
CA ARG A 62 -3.38 -2.22 8.64
C ARG A 62 -1.96 -2.69 8.36
N ARG A 63 -1.01 -2.43 9.26
CA ARG A 63 0.39 -2.85 9.09
C ARG A 63 0.53 -4.37 9.04
N ARG A 64 -0.22 -5.06 9.89
CA ARG A 64 -0.25 -6.52 9.97
C ARG A 64 -0.88 -7.13 8.72
N PHE A 65 -2.06 -6.65 8.33
CA PHE A 65 -2.76 -7.03 7.11
C PHE A 65 -1.88 -6.82 5.85
N ASN A 66 -1.29 -5.63 5.68
CA ASN A 66 -0.43 -5.34 4.52
C ASN A 66 0.83 -6.21 4.49
N HIS A 67 1.38 -6.58 5.65
CA HIS A 67 2.53 -7.48 5.70
C HIS A 67 2.14 -8.90 5.27
N PHE A 68 0.97 -9.37 5.71
CA PHE A 68 0.45 -10.66 5.32
C PHE A 68 0.14 -10.73 3.82
N GLU A 69 -0.53 -9.72 3.25
CA GLU A 69 -0.74 -9.65 1.81
C GLU A 69 0.57 -9.64 1.01
N LEU A 70 1.58 -8.92 1.49
CA LEU A 70 2.89 -8.91 0.86
C LEU A 70 3.56 -10.28 0.93
N ALA A 71 3.43 -10.99 2.06
CA ALA A 71 3.95 -12.34 2.21
C ALA A 71 3.26 -13.32 1.27
N LEU A 72 1.95 -13.19 1.06
CA LEU A 72 1.22 -13.99 0.09
C LEU A 72 1.67 -13.70 -1.35
N LYS A 73 1.81 -12.42 -1.72
CA LYS A 73 2.29 -12.01 -3.06
C LYS A 73 3.69 -12.51 -3.38
N LEU A 74 4.57 -12.54 -2.38
CA LEU A 74 5.95 -12.99 -2.53
C LEU A 74 6.13 -14.49 -2.26
N GLY A 75 5.09 -15.19 -1.82
CA GLY A 75 5.16 -16.60 -1.42
C GLY A 75 5.97 -16.88 -0.14
N SER A 76 6.51 -15.87 0.54
CA SER A 76 7.31 -16.07 1.76
C SER A 76 7.31 -14.87 2.71
N LYS A 77 7.16 -15.16 4.01
CA LYS A 77 7.30 -14.16 5.08
C LYS A 77 8.72 -13.58 5.14
N LYS A 78 9.76 -14.39 4.86
CA LYS A 78 11.16 -13.93 4.85
C LYS A 78 11.38 -12.90 3.74
N LEU A 79 10.89 -13.19 2.53
CA LEU A 79 10.96 -12.27 1.39
C LEU A 79 10.18 -10.97 1.66
N ALA A 80 9.00 -11.06 2.28
CA ALA A 80 8.24 -9.87 2.66
C ALA A 80 8.97 -8.97 3.67
N ARG A 81 9.68 -9.56 4.64
CA ARG A 81 10.53 -8.79 5.57
C ARG A 81 11.69 -8.14 4.84
N PHE A 82 12.42 -8.90 4.03
CA PHE A 82 13.53 -8.39 3.21
C PHE A 82 13.08 -7.21 2.34
N TYR A 83 11.98 -7.36 1.60
CA TYR A 83 11.42 -6.31 0.77
C TYR A 83 11.08 -5.06 1.58
N LYS A 84 10.45 -5.21 2.75
CA LYS A 84 10.05 -4.07 3.60
C LYS A 84 11.26 -3.31 4.13
N THR A 85 12.31 -4.01 4.54
CA THR A 85 13.56 -3.42 5.04
C THR A 85 14.31 -2.70 3.91
N ASN A 86 14.42 -3.34 2.75
CA ASN A 86 15.20 -2.83 1.62
C ASN A 86 14.43 -1.88 0.69
N LYS A 87 13.13 -1.66 0.92
CA LYS A 87 12.32 -0.74 0.10
C LYS A 87 12.91 0.66 -0.03
N LYS A 88 13.54 1.17 1.02
CA LYS A 88 14.23 2.48 1.00
C LYS A 88 15.50 2.44 0.16
N LEU A 89 16.26 1.35 0.25
CA LEU A 89 17.47 1.14 -0.54
C LEU A 89 17.14 1.02 -2.03
N VAL A 90 16.16 0.18 -2.40
CA VAL A 90 15.69 0.04 -3.79
C VAL A 90 15.21 1.38 -4.37
N ARG A 91 14.53 2.22 -3.57
CA ARG A 91 14.12 3.57 -4.01
C ARG A 91 15.30 4.53 -4.24
N LYS A 92 16.35 4.43 -3.42
CA LYS A 92 17.58 5.21 -3.63
C LYS A 92 18.36 4.71 -4.85
N PHE A 93 18.43 3.39 -5.01
CA PHE A 93 19.14 2.74 -6.10
C PHE A 93 18.43 2.87 -7.45
N LYS A 94 17.10 2.99 -7.50
CA LYS A 94 16.39 3.28 -8.77
C LYS A 94 16.84 4.55 -9.51
N LYS A 95 17.52 5.49 -8.83
CA LYS A 95 18.08 6.69 -9.49
C LYS A 95 19.39 6.41 -10.23
N ASN A 96 20.17 5.42 -9.80
CA ASN A 96 21.56 5.22 -10.22
C ASN A 96 21.86 3.84 -10.82
N TYR A 97 20.88 2.94 -10.89
CA TYR A 97 21.08 1.57 -11.35
C TYR A 97 20.12 1.23 -12.49
N LEU A 98 20.64 0.50 -13.47
CA LEU A 98 19.87 0.04 -14.62
C LEU A 98 19.17 -1.29 -14.28
N PRO A 99 17.94 -1.51 -14.77
CA PRO A 99 17.34 -2.85 -14.73
C PRO A 99 18.20 -3.82 -15.56
N ILE A 100 18.19 -5.11 -15.19
CA ILE A 100 19.06 -6.18 -15.74
C ILE A 100 19.06 -6.24 -17.28
N THR A 101 17.98 -5.79 -17.92
CA THR A 101 17.77 -5.80 -19.36
C THR A 101 18.22 -4.54 -20.10
N GLU A 102 18.70 -3.50 -19.40
CA GLU A 102 19.09 -2.24 -20.01
C GLU A 102 20.58 -1.95 -19.78
N ASP A 103 21.38 -1.97 -20.84
CA ASP A 103 22.67 -1.27 -20.85
C ASP A 103 22.45 0.12 -21.45
N ARG A 104 22.61 1.16 -20.63
CA ARG A 104 22.64 2.54 -21.11
C ARG A 104 23.79 3.31 -20.47
N VAL A 105 24.81 3.58 -21.28
CA VAL A 105 25.72 4.71 -21.03
C VAL A 105 24.97 5.97 -21.44
N GLY A 106 24.34 6.64 -20.48
CA GLY A 106 23.60 7.88 -20.71
C GLY A 106 24.35 9.09 -20.17
N THR A 107 24.59 10.08 -21.01
CA THR A 107 24.99 11.42 -20.57
C THR A 107 23.81 12.10 -19.88
N MET A 108 24.00 12.56 -18.64
CA MET A 108 22.97 13.30 -17.91
C MET A 108 23.35 14.78 -17.90
N LYS A 109 22.59 15.63 -18.60
CA LYS A 109 22.74 17.09 -18.49
C LYS A 109 22.19 17.54 -17.13
N ILE A 110 23.07 18.01 -16.25
CA ILE A 110 22.66 18.65 -15.00
C ILE A 110 22.28 20.09 -15.35
N ASN A 111 20.98 20.36 -15.50
CA ASN A 111 20.49 21.74 -15.44
C ASN A 111 20.39 22.12 -13.96
N ASP A 112 21.46 22.70 -13.42
CA ASP A 112 21.49 23.26 -12.07
C ASP A 112 20.49 24.43 -11.96
N LYS A 113 19.22 24.13 -11.64
CA LYS A 113 18.23 25.15 -11.25
C LYS A 113 18.42 25.66 -9.81
N LYS A 114 19.53 25.31 -9.13
CA LYS A 114 19.84 25.75 -7.76
C LYS A 114 21.33 26.02 -7.54
N GLY A 115 21.87 26.98 -8.26
CA GLY A 115 23.19 27.53 -7.97
C GLY A 115 23.49 28.71 -8.88
N LYS A 116 23.56 29.92 -8.32
CA LYS A 116 24.03 31.11 -9.05
C LYS A 116 25.51 30.90 -9.41
N THR A 117 25.82 30.26 -10.53
CA THR A 117 27.16 30.32 -11.12
C THR A 117 27.28 31.64 -11.88
N LYS A 118 28.21 32.50 -11.43
CA LYS A 118 28.49 33.82 -12.03
C LYS A 118 29.26 33.74 -13.36
N ARG A 119 29.35 32.58 -14.00
CA ARG A 119 30.02 32.38 -15.29
C ARG A 119 29.14 31.53 -16.17
N GLY A 120 28.51 32.17 -17.16
CA GLY A 120 27.82 31.47 -18.23
C GLY A 120 28.87 30.84 -19.14
N GLY A 121 28.85 29.51 -19.27
CA GLY A 121 29.65 28.85 -20.31
C GLY A 121 30.08 27.41 -20.08
N GLU A 122 30.03 26.86 -18.87
CA GLU A 122 30.52 25.48 -18.66
C GLU A 122 29.37 24.50 -18.43
N GLU A 123 28.98 23.83 -19.51
CA GLU A 123 28.12 22.64 -19.46
C GLU A 123 28.94 21.49 -18.82
N ILE A 124 28.85 21.33 -17.50
CA ILE A 124 29.56 20.26 -16.79
C ILE A 124 28.91 18.92 -17.16
N MET A 125 29.46 18.23 -18.16
CA MET A 125 29.08 16.86 -18.47
C MET A 125 29.70 15.91 -17.44
N THR A 126 28.88 15.47 -16.49
CA THR A 126 29.29 14.42 -15.54
C THR A 126 28.97 13.03 -16.12
N HIS A 127 30.00 12.25 -16.42
CA HIS A 127 29.84 10.84 -16.77
C HIS A 127 29.74 10.00 -15.49
N THR A 128 28.54 9.57 -15.12
CA THR A 128 28.35 8.61 -14.03
C THR A 128 28.20 7.20 -14.57
N LYS A 129 29.13 6.31 -14.22
CA LYS A 129 29.01 4.88 -14.51
C LYS A 129 27.86 4.30 -13.67
N ARG A 130 26.84 3.75 -14.33
CA ARG A 130 25.76 3.01 -13.66
C ARG A 130 26.18 1.55 -13.54
N PHE A 131 25.96 0.96 -12.37
CA PHE A 131 26.31 -0.44 -12.11
C PHE A 131 25.08 -1.34 -12.36
N ARG A 132 25.30 -2.56 -12.85
CA ARG A 132 24.26 -3.60 -12.89
C ARG A 132 23.99 -4.09 -11.46
N ILE A 133 22.72 -4.24 -11.11
CA ILE A 133 22.33 -5.00 -9.92
C ILE A 133 21.98 -6.40 -10.41
N PHE A 134 22.55 -7.41 -9.73
CA PHE A 134 22.33 -8.86 -9.88
C PHE A 134 21.07 -9.27 -10.63
#